data_AF-A0A321LZM9-F1
#
_entry.id   AF-A0A321LZM9-F1
#
_cell.length_a   1.000
_cell.length_b   1.000
_cell.length_c   1.000
_cell.angle_alpha   90.00
_cell.angle_beta   90.00
_cell.angle_gamma   90.00
#
_symmetry.space_group_name_H-M   'P 1'
#
loop_
_entity.id
_entity.type
_entity.pdbx_description
1 polymer ?
#
loop_
_entity_poly.entity_id
_entity_poly.type
_entity_poly.pdbx_seq_one_letter_code
_entity_poly.pdbx_strand_id
1 'polypeptide(L)'
;MLKRVLAFLDSDAQKCDTVMFSLWSMIRPFPVRHLLTEMALTHIKAVLYEEFDLKDNVTEETISKQESFPAKSTRFVVCHRTGGVWNEYTFKQVFGSLNPRKRDRREAKAAGWRIKDWMTEKANCLMSQIPRRTVGDCCVLLCGESNIVRYSRDDTEIKIRDQSHIKTVIPKSVRVILNPVHDRMSSKFMNPKRQFLSERPSRWVLSIWNKGKKKNGRQRFDGKGPAWTVFFNRTPVDIERLENPTGLKGLEVGVVDLDDRDRLKRKAHQT
;
A
#
# COMPACT_ATOMS: atom_id res chain seq x y z
N MET A 1 -16.79 7.59 -9.68
CA MET A 1 -15.33 7.42 -9.76
C MET A 1 -14.96 5.95 -9.97
N LEU A 2 -15.15 5.09 -8.97
CA LEU A 2 -14.70 3.69 -8.99
C LEU A 2 -15.11 2.88 -10.24
N LYS A 3 -16.40 2.89 -10.62
CA LYS A 3 -16.91 2.26 -11.86
C LYS A 3 -16.07 2.63 -13.10
N ARG A 4 -15.77 3.92 -13.29
CA ARG A 4 -15.01 4.42 -14.45
C ARG A 4 -13.56 3.96 -14.44
N VAL A 5 -12.92 3.99 -13.26
CA VAL A 5 -11.53 3.56 -13.09
C VAL A 5 -11.39 2.05 -13.34
N LEU A 6 -12.26 1.24 -12.75
CA LEU A 6 -12.23 -0.21 -12.93
C LEU A 6 -12.52 -0.59 -14.39
N ALA A 7 -13.51 0.04 -15.04
CA ALA A 7 -13.80 -0.23 -16.45
C ALA A 7 -12.61 0.16 -17.37
N PHE A 8 -11.93 1.27 -17.08
CA PHE A 8 -10.72 1.65 -17.82
C PHE A 8 -9.60 0.63 -17.66
N LEU A 9 -9.30 0.21 -16.43
CA LEU A 9 -8.24 -0.76 -16.13
C LEU A 9 -8.57 -2.17 -16.63
N ASP A 10 -9.85 -2.53 -16.68
CA ASP A 10 -10.35 -3.78 -17.25
C ASP A 10 -10.43 -3.75 -18.78
N SER A 11 -10.28 -2.61 -19.44
CA SER A 11 -10.41 -2.55 -20.90
C SER A 11 -9.34 -3.37 -21.62
N ASP A 12 -9.61 -3.77 -22.88
CA ASP A 12 -8.63 -4.48 -23.70
C ASP A 12 -7.33 -3.72 -23.95
N ALA A 13 -7.33 -2.40 -23.74
CA ALA A 13 -6.12 -1.59 -23.84
C ALA A 13 -5.19 -1.76 -22.62
N GLN A 14 -5.75 -2.05 -21.44
CA GLN A 14 -4.98 -2.11 -20.19
C GLN A 14 -4.88 -3.52 -19.60
N LYS A 15 -5.93 -4.34 -19.72
CA LYS A 15 -6.01 -5.74 -19.29
C LYS A 15 -5.42 -6.01 -17.91
N CYS A 16 -5.63 -5.09 -16.97
CA CYS A 16 -5.09 -5.22 -15.62
C CYS A 16 -5.79 -6.38 -14.90
N ASP A 17 -5.02 -7.28 -14.28
CA ASP A 17 -5.58 -8.36 -13.47
C ASP A 17 -5.75 -7.96 -11.99
N THR A 18 -4.99 -6.97 -11.53
CA THR A 18 -4.91 -6.55 -10.13
C THR A 18 -4.93 -5.04 -10.05
N VAL A 19 -5.84 -4.49 -9.26
CA VAL A 19 -5.94 -3.04 -9.01
C VAL A 19 -5.69 -2.76 -7.54
N MET A 20 -4.74 -1.87 -7.25
CA MET A 20 -4.47 -1.41 -5.89
C MET A 20 -4.78 0.08 -5.76
N PHE A 21 -5.66 0.43 -4.83
CA PHE A 21 -5.93 1.82 -4.47
C PHE A 21 -5.06 2.25 -3.28
N SER A 22 -4.64 3.51 -3.26
CA SER A 22 -3.99 4.08 -2.07
C SER A 22 -5.00 4.11 -0.92
N LEU A 23 -4.49 4.05 0.30
CA LEU A 23 -5.34 4.11 1.48
C LEU A 23 -6.01 5.48 1.57
N TRP A 24 -7.28 5.55 1.95
CA TRP A 24 -8.16 6.74 1.85
C TRP A 24 -8.56 7.15 0.41
N SER A 25 -8.32 6.32 -0.62
CA SER A 25 -8.88 6.59 -1.96
C SER A 25 -10.41 6.51 -2.00
N MET A 26 -11.01 5.60 -1.22
CA MET A 26 -12.44 5.31 -1.27
C MET A 26 -13.06 5.52 0.11
N ILE A 27 -13.55 6.74 0.32
CA ILE A 27 -13.96 7.21 1.63
C ILE A 27 -15.43 6.90 1.95
N ARG A 28 -16.23 6.50 0.95
CA ARG A 28 -17.66 6.21 1.14
C ARG A 28 -17.87 4.73 1.46
N PRO A 29 -18.83 4.39 2.35
CA PRO A 29 -19.31 3.03 2.49
C PRO A 29 -19.93 2.68 1.15
N PHE A 30 -19.27 1.77 0.46
CA PHE A 30 -19.65 1.38 -0.86
C PHE A 30 -19.57 -0.14 -0.88
N PRO A 31 -20.63 -0.85 -1.27
CA PRO A 31 -20.62 -2.29 -1.33
C PRO A 31 -19.78 -2.72 -2.54
N VAL A 32 -18.45 -2.58 -2.44
CA VAL A 32 -17.50 -2.80 -3.55
C VAL A 32 -17.68 -4.20 -4.12
N ARG A 33 -17.89 -5.22 -3.29
CA ARG A 33 -18.18 -6.58 -3.76
C ARG A 33 -19.44 -6.65 -4.64
N HIS A 34 -20.52 -5.97 -4.25
CA HIS A 34 -21.75 -5.91 -5.06
C HIS A 34 -21.47 -5.23 -6.39
N LEU A 35 -20.78 -4.08 -6.37
CA LEU A 35 -20.36 -3.40 -7.58
C LEU A 35 -19.52 -4.28 -8.51
N LEU A 36 -18.51 -4.94 -7.98
CA LEU A 36 -17.61 -5.79 -8.77
C LEU A 36 -18.39 -6.93 -9.44
N THR A 37 -19.46 -7.39 -8.80
CA THR A 37 -20.39 -8.39 -9.36
C THR A 37 -21.24 -7.77 -10.47
N GLU A 38 -21.80 -6.58 -10.27
CA GLU A 38 -22.58 -5.87 -11.30
C GLU A 38 -21.77 -5.52 -12.56
N MET A 39 -20.50 -5.14 -12.38
CA MET A 39 -19.67 -4.61 -13.47
C MET A 39 -19.27 -5.66 -14.52
N ALA A 40 -19.47 -6.96 -14.23
CA ALA A 40 -19.09 -8.06 -15.13
C ALA A 40 -17.65 -7.93 -15.69
N LEU A 41 -16.71 -7.51 -14.84
CA LEU A 41 -15.30 -7.32 -15.21
C LEU A 41 -14.70 -8.60 -15.81
N THR A 42 -13.88 -8.47 -16.84
CA THR A 42 -13.36 -9.60 -17.62
C THR A 42 -11.95 -9.98 -17.21
N HIS A 43 -11.06 -9.00 -17.06
CA HIS A 43 -9.63 -9.21 -16.82
C HIS A 43 -9.27 -9.06 -15.33
N ILE A 44 -9.87 -8.09 -14.63
CA ILE A 44 -9.59 -7.85 -13.22
C ILE A 44 -10.03 -9.05 -12.37
N LYS A 45 -9.09 -9.56 -11.58
CA LYS A 45 -9.24 -10.67 -10.63
C LYS A 45 -9.07 -10.25 -9.19
N ALA A 46 -8.41 -9.12 -8.93
CA ALA A 46 -8.23 -8.61 -7.56
C ALA A 46 -8.32 -7.09 -7.48
N VAL A 47 -8.98 -6.59 -6.43
CA VAL A 47 -9.08 -5.16 -6.11
C VAL A 47 -8.74 -4.95 -4.63
N LEU A 48 -7.72 -4.14 -4.35
CA LEU A 48 -7.24 -3.83 -3.01
C LEU A 48 -7.63 -2.41 -2.62
N TYR A 49 -8.26 -2.29 -1.46
CA TYR A 49 -8.74 -1.00 -0.97
C TYR A 49 -8.95 -0.96 0.54
N GLU A 50 -9.34 0.21 1.04
CA GLU A 50 -9.69 0.45 2.43
C GLU A 50 -11.16 0.84 2.52
N GLU A 51 -11.86 0.28 3.50
CA GLU A 51 -13.24 0.63 3.81
C GLU A 51 -13.34 1.45 5.09
N PHE A 52 -14.34 2.33 5.11
CA PHE A 52 -14.67 3.19 6.24
C PHE A 52 -16.11 2.93 6.63
N ASP A 53 -16.32 2.77 7.93
CA ASP A 53 -17.63 2.89 8.53
C ASP A 53 -17.85 4.38 8.82
N LEU A 54 -18.71 5.01 8.02
CA LEU A 54 -19.10 6.39 8.25
C LEU A 54 -20.24 6.37 9.27
N LYS A 55 -20.08 7.11 10.38
CA LYS A 55 -21.23 7.45 11.21
C LYS A 55 -22.26 8.19 10.35
N ASP A 56 -23.55 8.00 10.65
CA ASP A 56 -24.71 8.50 9.86
C ASP A 56 -24.68 10.00 9.51
N ASN A 57 -23.82 10.80 10.16
CA ASN A 57 -23.72 12.26 10.00
C ASN A 57 -22.46 12.76 9.26
N VAL A 58 -21.66 11.89 8.64
CA VAL A 58 -20.45 12.33 7.89
C VAL A 58 -20.79 12.61 6.42
N THR A 59 -20.80 13.89 6.01
CA THR A 59 -21.06 14.31 4.62
C THR A 59 -19.76 14.65 3.87
N GLU A 60 -19.80 14.74 2.53
CA GLU A 60 -18.63 15.19 1.71
C GLU A 60 -18.06 16.54 2.16
N GLU A 61 -18.92 17.42 2.65
CA GLU A 61 -18.54 18.72 3.17
C GLU A 61 -17.83 18.61 4.53
N THR A 62 -18.26 17.67 5.39
CA THR A 62 -17.55 17.33 6.63
C THR A 62 -16.16 16.74 6.35
N ILE A 63 -16.07 15.88 5.33
CA ILE A 63 -14.84 15.21 4.89
C ILE A 63 -13.80 16.21 4.38
N SER A 64 -14.23 17.15 3.54
CA SER A 64 -13.33 18.12 2.89
C SER A 64 -12.86 19.24 3.80
N LYS A 65 -13.63 19.57 4.86
CA LYS A 65 -13.32 20.65 5.82
C LYS A 65 -12.48 20.20 7.03
N GLN A 66 -12.30 18.91 7.26
CA GLN A 66 -11.57 18.41 8.44
C GLN A 66 -10.10 18.09 8.16
N GLU A 67 -9.19 18.63 8.98
CA GLU A 67 -7.77 18.25 8.98
C GLU A 67 -7.54 16.79 9.43
N SER A 68 -8.53 16.19 10.11
CA SER A 68 -8.54 14.80 10.55
C SER A 68 -9.91 14.16 10.32
N PHE A 69 -9.97 13.13 9.48
CA PHE A 69 -11.17 12.37 9.20
C PHE A 69 -11.74 11.71 10.46
N PRO A 70 -13.05 11.79 10.76
CA PRO A 70 -13.63 11.27 12.00
C PRO A 70 -13.93 9.77 11.91
N ALA A 71 -13.73 9.14 10.74
CA ALA A 71 -13.89 7.70 10.62
C ALA A 71 -12.64 6.96 11.09
N LYS A 72 -12.90 5.95 11.90
CA LYS A 72 -11.93 4.89 12.16
C LYS A 72 -11.91 4.02 10.90
N SER A 73 -10.76 3.91 10.25
CA SER A 73 -10.54 2.84 9.26
C SER A 73 -10.99 1.52 9.88
N THR A 74 -11.97 0.86 9.26
CA THR A 74 -12.59 -0.33 9.85
C THR A 74 -11.91 -1.59 9.37
N ARG A 75 -11.56 -1.66 8.09
CA ARG A 75 -10.84 -2.81 7.52
C ARG A 75 -10.17 -2.47 6.20
N PHE A 76 -9.05 -3.14 5.94
CA PHE A 76 -8.42 -3.21 4.63
C PHE A 76 -8.93 -4.46 3.94
N VAL A 77 -9.33 -4.36 2.68
CA VAL A 77 -10.01 -5.44 1.95
C VAL A 77 -9.29 -5.72 0.65
N VAL A 78 -9.03 -7.01 0.38
CA VAL A 78 -8.77 -7.52 -0.97
C VAL A 78 -10.04 -8.23 -1.42
N CYS A 79 -10.73 -7.68 -2.42
CA CYS A 79 -11.71 -8.44 -3.18
C CYS A 79 -10.97 -9.27 -4.23
N HIS A 80 -11.14 -10.59 -4.25
CA HIS A 80 -10.53 -11.46 -5.25
C HIS A 80 -11.55 -12.40 -5.88
N ARG A 81 -11.36 -12.71 -7.15
CA ARG A 81 -12.26 -13.54 -7.94
C ARG A 81 -11.72 -14.97 -8.04
N THR A 82 -12.53 -15.95 -7.63
CA THR A 82 -12.20 -17.37 -7.72
C THR A 82 -13.43 -18.12 -8.22
N GLY A 83 -13.27 -18.90 -9.29
CA GLY A 83 -14.40 -19.59 -9.93
C GLY A 83 -15.52 -18.65 -10.39
N GLY A 84 -15.18 -17.42 -10.80
CA GLY A 84 -16.16 -16.39 -11.20
C GLY A 84 -16.80 -15.62 -10.04
N VAL A 85 -16.59 -16.02 -8.79
CA VAL A 85 -17.20 -15.39 -7.61
C VAL A 85 -16.22 -14.46 -6.90
N TRP A 86 -16.69 -13.27 -6.51
CA TRP A 86 -15.94 -12.32 -5.68
C TRP A 86 -15.99 -12.70 -4.21
N ASN A 87 -14.81 -12.85 -3.61
CA ASN A 87 -14.58 -13.12 -2.20
C ASN A 87 -13.82 -11.96 -1.56
N GLU A 88 -13.98 -11.79 -0.25
CA GLU A 88 -13.28 -10.76 0.52
C GLU A 88 -12.25 -11.39 1.45
N TYR A 89 -11.02 -10.87 1.41
CA TYR A 89 -10.03 -11.08 2.45
C TYR A 89 -9.83 -9.77 3.21
N THR A 90 -9.94 -9.81 4.54
CA THR A 90 -9.79 -8.62 5.38
C THR A 90 -8.50 -8.63 6.20
N PHE A 91 -7.89 -7.45 6.34
CA PHE A 91 -6.70 -7.25 7.16
C PHE A 91 -6.90 -6.10 8.14
N LYS A 92 -6.11 -6.12 9.21
CA LYS A 92 -5.93 -5.00 10.13
C LYS A 92 -4.48 -4.58 10.12
N GLN A 93 -4.20 -3.28 10.10
CA GLN A 93 -2.85 -2.80 10.34
C GLN A 93 -2.49 -3.06 11.81
N VAL A 94 -1.46 -3.87 12.06
CA VAL A 94 -1.05 -4.23 13.44
C VAL A 94 0.25 -3.56 13.87
N PHE A 95 1.00 -3.00 12.92
CA PHE A 95 2.22 -2.26 13.18
C PHE A 95 2.27 -0.96 12.36
N GLY A 96 2.68 0.14 13.00
CA GLY A 96 2.71 1.46 12.35
C GLY A 96 4.12 1.96 12.04
N SER A 97 5.03 1.89 13.01
CA SER A 97 6.37 2.46 12.92
C SER A 97 7.23 1.91 14.04
N LEU A 98 8.54 1.81 13.81
CA LEU A 98 9.52 1.50 14.85
C LEU A 98 9.62 2.59 15.93
N ASN A 99 9.18 3.81 15.60
CA ASN A 99 9.11 4.92 16.56
C ASN A 99 7.67 4.99 17.13
N PRO A 100 7.46 4.62 18.40
CA PRO A 100 6.13 4.61 19.00
C PRO A 100 5.59 6.04 19.13
N ARG A 101 4.36 6.24 18.64
CA ARG A 101 3.63 7.50 18.76
C ARG A 101 3.13 7.69 20.19
N LYS A 102 2.68 8.90 20.52
CA LYS A 102 2.07 9.21 21.83
C LYS A 102 0.94 8.23 22.19
N ARG A 103 0.08 7.88 21.22
CA ARG A 103 -1.00 6.91 21.43
C ARG A 103 -0.48 5.51 21.75
N ASP A 104 0.53 5.05 21.03
CA ASP A 104 1.12 3.71 21.21
C ASP A 104 1.72 3.60 22.63
N ARG A 105 2.32 4.69 23.15
CA ARG A 105 2.82 4.77 24.54
C ARG A 105 1.70 4.75 25.58
N ARG A 106 0.57 5.42 25.31
CA ARG A 106 -0.60 5.43 26.21
C ARG A 106 -1.23 4.04 26.27
N GLU A 107 -1.42 3.39 25.11
CA GLU A 107 -1.95 2.03 25.03
C GLU A 107 -1.05 1.03 25.76
N ALA A 108 0.27 1.09 25.54
CA ALA A 108 1.22 0.23 26.25
C ALA A 108 1.14 0.44 27.79
N LYS A 109 1.13 1.70 28.25
CA LYS A 109 1.02 2.02 29.68
C LYS A 109 -0.30 1.51 30.27
N ALA A 110 -1.42 1.71 29.58
CA ALA A 110 -2.74 1.27 30.04
C ALA A 110 -2.84 -0.26 30.14
N ALA A 111 -2.14 -0.98 29.26
CA ALA A 111 -2.05 -2.44 29.30
C ALA A 111 -0.98 -2.98 30.26
N GLY A 112 -0.24 -2.12 30.98
CA GLY A 112 0.84 -2.54 31.90
C GLY A 112 2.15 -2.94 31.23
N TRP A 113 2.35 -2.61 29.96
CA TRP A 113 3.54 -3.00 29.18
C TRP A 113 4.63 -1.92 29.23
N ARG A 114 5.89 -2.36 29.29
CA ARG A 114 7.01 -1.50 28.87
C ARG A 114 6.90 -1.27 27.36
N ILE A 115 7.15 -0.04 26.91
CA ILE A 115 7.00 0.31 25.48
C ILE A 115 7.85 -0.56 24.55
N LYS A 116 9.04 -0.99 24.99
CA LYS A 116 9.91 -1.87 24.21
C LYS A 116 9.24 -3.22 23.95
N ASP A 117 8.69 -3.84 24.99
CA ASP A 117 8.04 -5.16 24.91
C ASP A 117 6.76 -5.07 24.09
N TRP A 118 5.98 -3.99 24.27
CA TRP A 118 4.80 -3.72 23.43
C TRP A 118 5.15 -3.63 21.94
N MET A 119 6.22 -2.92 21.61
CA MET A 119 6.66 -2.78 20.21
C MET A 119 7.16 -4.10 19.64
N THR A 120 7.87 -4.91 20.42
CA THR A 120 8.26 -6.28 20.04
C THR A 120 7.02 -7.14 19.80
N GLU A 121 6.01 -7.06 20.66
CA GLU A 121 4.77 -7.83 20.50
C GLU A 121 4.01 -7.41 19.23
N LYS A 122 3.92 -6.11 18.93
CA LYS A 122 3.33 -5.63 17.66
C LYS A 122 4.12 -6.11 16.44
N ALA A 123 5.44 -6.17 16.53
CA ALA A 123 6.28 -6.73 15.47
C ALA A 123 6.01 -8.23 15.27
N ASN A 124 5.96 -9.00 16.35
CA ASN A 124 5.66 -10.44 16.31
C ASN A 124 4.25 -10.70 15.74
N CYS A 125 3.26 -9.91 16.13
CA CYS A 125 1.91 -9.96 15.59
C CYS A 125 1.87 -9.66 14.09
N LEU A 126 2.68 -8.70 13.60
CA LEU A 126 2.82 -8.48 12.17
C LEU A 126 3.44 -9.72 11.49
N MET A 127 4.53 -10.26 12.04
CA MET A 127 5.21 -11.41 11.46
C MET A 127 4.28 -12.63 11.37
N SER A 128 3.48 -12.92 12.40
CA SER A 128 2.55 -14.06 12.35
C SER A 128 1.42 -13.88 11.32
N GLN A 129 1.10 -12.64 10.95
CA GLN A 129 0.06 -12.35 9.97
C GLN A 129 0.56 -12.35 8.53
N ILE A 130 1.79 -11.91 8.25
CA ILE A 130 2.34 -11.78 6.89
C ILE A 130 2.07 -13.00 6.00
N PRO A 131 2.32 -14.26 6.43
CA PRO A 131 2.07 -15.43 5.57
C PRO A 131 0.60 -15.57 5.18
N ARG A 132 -0.31 -15.20 6.10
CA ARG A 132 -1.75 -15.23 5.88
C ARG A 132 -2.22 -14.09 4.97
N ARG A 133 -1.41 -13.05 4.78
CA ARG A 133 -1.72 -11.92 3.88
C ARG A 133 -1.30 -12.13 2.44
N THR A 134 -1.25 -13.39 2.03
CA THR A 134 -0.87 -13.79 0.69
C THR A 134 -2.13 -14.07 -0.13
N VAL A 135 -2.27 -13.38 -1.26
CA VAL A 135 -3.34 -13.61 -2.24
C VAL A 135 -2.67 -13.88 -3.58
N GLY A 136 -2.75 -15.12 -4.06
CA GLY A 136 -1.95 -15.57 -5.20
C GLY A 136 -0.44 -15.51 -4.87
N ASP A 137 0.32 -14.80 -5.69
CA ASP A 137 1.76 -14.53 -5.50
C ASP A 137 2.03 -13.12 -4.90
N CYS A 138 0.98 -12.44 -4.46
CA CYS A 138 1.05 -11.12 -3.86
C CYS A 138 1.00 -11.20 -2.32
N CYS A 139 1.77 -10.37 -1.64
CA CYS A 139 1.70 -10.16 -0.19
C CYS A 139 1.39 -8.69 0.11
N VAL A 140 0.46 -8.44 1.03
CA VAL A 140 0.06 -7.07 1.40
C VAL A 140 0.77 -6.62 2.68
N LEU A 141 1.50 -5.52 2.61
CA LEU A 141 2.04 -4.80 3.79
C LEU A 141 1.37 -3.43 3.87
N LEU A 142 0.69 -3.13 4.96
CA LEU A 142 -0.13 -1.91 5.05
C LEU A 142 0.68 -0.72 5.57
N CYS A 143 0.65 0.38 4.83
CA CYS A 143 1.20 1.67 5.26
C CYS A 143 2.64 1.54 5.80
N GLY A 144 2.84 1.76 7.10
CA GLY A 144 4.14 1.71 7.75
C GLY A 144 4.61 0.32 8.20
N GLU A 145 3.86 -0.76 7.96
CA GLU A 145 4.29 -2.14 8.27
C GLU A 145 5.58 -2.53 7.54
N SER A 146 5.73 -2.04 6.33
CA SER A 146 6.94 -2.18 5.53
C SER A 146 8.14 -1.38 6.08
N ASN A 147 7.96 -0.60 7.16
CA ASN A 147 9.04 0.06 7.91
C ASN A 147 9.62 -0.77 9.05
N ILE A 148 9.19 -2.02 9.20
CA ILE A 148 9.60 -2.90 10.31
C ILE A 148 11.12 -3.10 10.40
N VAL A 149 11.84 -2.96 9.29
CA VAL A 149 13.30 -3.02 9.26
C VAL A 149 13.93 -1.73 9.79
N ARG A 150 15.02 -1.85 10.54
CA ARG A 150 15.80 -0.70 11.02
C ARG A 150 16.77 -0.25 9.96
N TYR A 151 17.22 0.99 10.07
CA TYR A 151 18.41 1.46 9.37
C TYR A 151 19.44 1.87 10.43
N SER A 152 20.70 1.66 10.13
CA SER A 152 21.81 2.33 10.80
C SER A 152 22.50 3.22 9.77
N ARG A 153 22.90 4.42 10.22
CA ARG A 153 23.83 5.23 9.45
C ARG A 153 25.23 4.73 9.80
N ASP A 154 25.91 4.16 8.82
CA ASP A 154 27.37 4.16 8.81
C ASP A 154 27.79 5.39 7.99
N ASP A 155 28.98 5.94 8.20
CA ASP A 155 29.36 7.26 7.65
C ASP A 155 29.33 7.30 6.11
N THR A 156 29.35 6.16 5.45
CA THR A 156 29.35 5.99 3.99
C THR A 156 28.11 5.32 3.40
N GLU A 157 27.27 4.63 4.20
CA GLU A 157 26.15 3.84 3.66
C GLU A 157 24.94 3.71 4.62
N ILE A 158 23.72 3.69 4.06
CA ILE A 158 22.50 3.32 4.78
C ILE A 158 22.42 1.79 4.86
N LYS A 159 22.79 1.21 6.01
CA LYS A 159 22.66 -0.23 6.25
C LYS A 159 21.28 -0.56 6.80
N ILE A 160 20.53 -1.41 6.09
CA ILE A 160 19.24 -1.92 6.57
C ILE A 160 19.46 -3.16 7.43
N ARG A 161 18.87 -3.18 8.64
CA ARG A 161 18.95 -4.29 9.59
C ARG A 161 17.57 -4.91 9.80
N ASP A 162 17.45 -6.20 9.48
CA ASP A 162 16.20 -6.96 9.62
C ASP A 162 16.13 -7.71 10.95
N GLN A 163 15.97 -6.95 12.03
CA GLN A 163 15.87 -7.50 13.38
C GLN A 163 14.57 -8.28 13.62
N SER A 164 13.57 -8.10 12.76
CA SER A 164 12.29 -8.80 12.85
C SER A 164 12.22 -10.01 11.91
N HIS A 165 13.30 -10.28 11.17
CA HIS A 165 13.41 -11.37 10.21
C HIS A 165 12.27 -11.38 9.17
N ILE A 166 11.77 -10.21 8.75
CA ILE A 166 10.63 -10.10 7.83
C ILE A 166 10.88 -10.86 6.52
N LYS A 167 12.13 -10.91 6.04
CA LYS A 167 12.49 -11.67 4.83
C LYS A 167 12.18 -13.16 4.95
N THR A 168 12.31 -13.73 6.15
CA THR A 168 12.08 -15.17 6.38
C THR A 168 10.59 -15.49 6.41
N VAL A 169 9.79 -14.54 6.87
CA VAL A 169 8.35 -14.69 7.08
C VAL A 169 7.56 -14.48 5.79
N ILE A 170 8.00 -13.58 4.90
CA ILE A 170 7.35 -13.43 3.59
C ILE A 170 7.55 -14.73 2.79
N PRO A 171 6.45 -15.42 2.40
CA PRO A 171 6.54 -16.69 1.69
C PRO A 171 7.43 -16.64 0.46
N LYS A 172 8.10 -17.76 0.15
CA LYS A 172 8.99 -17.86 -1.02
C LYS A 172 8.25 -17.71 -2.35
N SER A 173 6.98 -18.11 -2.40
CA SER A 173 6.09 -17.96 -3.55
C SER A 173 5.71 -16.50 -3.86
N VAL A 174 5.91 -15.57 -2.93
CA VAL A 174 5.54 -14.17 -3.14
C VAL A 174 6.50 -13.50 -4.12
N ARG A 175 5.96 -13.10 -5.27
CA ARG A 175 6.64 -12.31 -6.31
C ARG A 175 6.36 -10.81 -6.16
N VAL A 176 5.23 -10.42 -5.58
CA VAL A 176 4.84 -9.00 -5.49
C VAL A 176 4.51 -8.62 -4.05
N ILE A 177 5.08 -7.53 -3.56
CA ILE A 177 4.68 -6.90 -2.32
C ILE A 177 3.86 -5.65 -2.65
N LEU A 178 2.60 -5.66 -2.25
CA LEU A 178 1.66 -4.55 -2.40
C LEU A 178 1.65 -3.72 -1.11
N ASN A 179 2.05 -2.46 -1.20
CA ASN A 179 2.13 -1.54 -0.07
C ASN A 179 1.26 -0.29 -0.31
N PRO A 180 -0.06 -0.37 -0.09
CA PRO A 180 -0.89 0.82 -0.09
C PRO A 180 -0.59 1.65 1.18
N VAL A 181 -0.49 2.97 1.02
CA VAL A 181 -0.09 3.92 2.07
C VAL A 181 -1.05 5.10 2.11
N HIS A 182 -1.29 5.65 3.31
CA HIS A 182 -2.12 6.84 3.49
C HIS A 182 -1.49 8.09 2.89
N ASP A 183 -0.24 8.35 3.24
CA ASP A 183 0.46 9.57 2.84
C ASP A 183 1.85 9.25 2.32
N ARG A 184 2.41 10.19 1.55
CA ARG A 184 3.83 10.12 1.18
C ARG A 184 4.71 9.94 2.41
N MET A 185 5.52 8.88 2.39
CA MET A 185 6.56 8.65 3.38
C MET A 185 7.84 9.37 2.92
N SER A 186 7.96 10.64 3.29
CA SER A 186 9.01 11.56 2.82
C SER A 186 10.40 11.32 3.42
N SER A 187 10.57 10.32 4.28
CA SER A 187 11.87 10.05 4.89
C SER A 187 12.82 9.45 3.86
N LYS A 188 14.06 9.96 3.77
CA LYS A 188 15.11 9.44 2.88
C LYS A 188 15.40 7.95 3.07
N PHE A 189 15.03 7.38 4.22
CA PHE A 189 15.23 5.97 4.54
C PHE A 189 14.15 5.06 3.96
N MET A 190 13.08 5.61 3.39
CA MET A 190 11.94 4.83 2.91
C MET A 190 12.27 4.01 1.67
N ASN A 191 12.90 4.64 0.68
CA ASN A 191 13.30 3.96 -0.55
C ASN A 191 14.27 2.80 -0.27
N PRO A 192 15.36 2.98 0.53
CA PRO A 192 16.23 1.88 0.95
C PRO A 192 15.49 0.71 1.60
N LYS A 193 14.48 0.98 2.44
CA LYS A 193 13.68 -0.09 3.05
C LYS A 193 12.83 -0.84 2.03
N ARG A 194 12.32 -0.17 0.99
CA ARG A 194 11.55 -0.82 -0.09
C ARG A 194 12.46 -1.62 -1.03
N GLN A 195 13.65 -1.11 -1.33
CA GLN A 195 14.69 -1.86 -2.03
C GLN A 195 15.08 -3.14 -1.29
N PHE A 196 15.23 -3.05 0.03
CA PHE A 196 15.51 -4.24 0.86
C PHE A 196 14.40 -5.31 0.77
N LEU A 197 13.12 -4.89 0.70
CA LEU A 197 12.00 -5.81 0.56
C LEU A 197 11.95 -6.48 -0.83
N SER A 198 12.49 -5.84 -1.87
CA SER A 198 12.60 -6.38 -3.23
C SER A 198 13.91 -7.14 -3.48
N GLU A 199 14.68 -7.47 -2.45
CA GLU A 199 16.00 -8.10 -2.61
C GLU A 199 15.96 -9.54 -3.11
N ARG A 200 14.87 -10.28 -2.87
CA ARG A 200 14.74 -11.62 -3.45
C ARG A 200 14.68 -11.55 -4.98
N PRO A 201 15.33 -12.48 -5.71
CA PRO A 201 15.21 -12.54 -7.16
C PRO A 201 13.75 -12.58 -7.61
N SER A 202 13.48 -11.83 -8.68
CA SER A 202 12.16 -11.67 -9.31
C SER A 202 11.07 -11.11 -8.37
N ARG A 203 11.45 -10.28 -7.40
CA ARG A 203 10.50 -9.65 -6.47
C ARG A 203 10.24 -8.19 -6.78
N TRP A 204 8.96 -7.87 -6.90
CA TRP A 204 8.42 -6.52 -7.02
C TRP A 204 7.98 -5.98 -5.66
N VAL A 205 8.17 -4.67 -5.45
CA VAL A 205 7.58 -3.92 -4.33
C VAL A 205 6.91 -2.68 -4.90
N LEU A 206 5.58 -2.62 -4.79
CA LEU A 206 4.75 -1.52 -5.29
C LEU A 206 4.21 -0.74 -4.09
N SER A 207 4.60 0.53 -3.94
CA SER A 207 4.07 1.40 -2.89
C SER A 207 3.31 2.56 -3.49
N ILE A 208 2.07 2.82 -3.06
CA ILE A 208 1.24 3.92 -3.57
C ILE A 208 0.63 4.75 -2.43
N TRP A 209 0.44 6.06 -2.63
CA TRP A 209 -0.07 6.96 -1.59
C TRP A 209 -0.96 8.07 -2.14
N ASN A 210 -1.64 8.80 -1.26
CA ASN A 210 -2.37 10.01 -1.63
C ASN A 210 -1.50 11.27 -1.55
N LYS A 211 -1.78 12.20 -2.47
CA LYS A 211 -1.25 13.57 -2.48
C LYS A 211 -2.29 14.55 -1.96
N GLY A 212 -1.86 15.79 -1.69
CA GLY A 212 -2.74 16.91 -1.33
C GLY A 212 -3.02 17.02 0.16
N LYS A 213 -2.37 16.20 1.00
CA LYS A 213 -2.58 16.28 2.46
C LYS A 213 -2.08 17.60 3.00
N LYS A 214 -2.94 18.33 3.71
CA LYS A 214 -2.58 19.54 4.44
C LYS A 214 -2.26 19.20 5.91
N LYS A 215 -1.32 19.93 6.50
CA LYS A 215 -1.02 19.91 7.93
C LYS A 215 -0.90 21.36 8.40
N ASN A 216 -1.74 21.78 9.33
CA ASN A 216 -1.81 23.16 9.82
C ASN A 216 -2.01 24.16 8.67
N GLY A 217 -2.98 23.89 7.79
CA GLY A 217 -3.25 24.71 6.59
C GLY A 217 -2.20 24.67 5.46
N ARG A 218 -0.99 24.12 5.69
CA ARG A 218 0.06 24.01 4.67
C ARG A 218 0.03 22.65 3.98
N GLN A 219 0.11 22.63 2.65
CA GLN A 219 0.24 21.37 1.92
C GLN A 219 1.54 20.67 2.29
N ARG A 220 1.46 19.39 2.65
CA ARG A 220 2.62 18.54 2.92
C ARG A 220 3.38 18.32 1.61
N PHE A 221 4.70 18.11 1.71
CA PHE A 221 5.53 17.93 0.53
C PHE A 221 5.23 16.60 -0.20
N ASP A 222 4.33 16.65 -1.18
CA ASP A 222 3.96 15.52 -2.05
C ASP A 222 5.03 15.21 -3.10
N GLY A 223 5.93 16.15 -3.36
CA GLY A 223 6.93 16.05 -4.41
C GLY A 223 6.33 16.23 -5.81
N LYS A 224 7.20 16.32 -6.83
CA LYS A 224 6.78 16.51 -8.23
C LYS A 224 6.45 15.19 -8.94
N GLY A 225 7.12 14.11 -8.55
CA GLY A 225 6.95 12.78 -9.14
C GLY A 225 5.59 12.15 -8.82
N PRO A 226 5.24 11.02 -9.45
CA PRO A 226 3.98 10.33 -9.20
C PRO A 226 3.83 9.82 -7.77
N ALA A 227 2.60 9.53 -7.38
CA ALA A 227 2.25 9.08 -6.03
C ALA A 227 2.58 7.59 -5.76
N TRP A 228 3.66 7.09 -6.34
CA TRP A 228 4.12 5.72 -6.19
C TRP A 228 5.64 5.57 -6.23
N THR A 229 6.11 4.47 -5.67
CA THR A 229 7.46 3.92 -5.92
C THR A 229 7.35 2.45 -6.28
N VAL A 230 8.19 2.03 -7.23
CA VAL A 230 8.27 0.65 -7.69
C VAL A 230 9.72 0.20 -7.65
N PHE A 231 9.94 -1.00 -7.12
CA PHE A 231 11.25 -1.64 -7.10
C PHE A 231 11.15 -3.07 -7.61
N PHE A 232 12.11 -3.48 -8.42
CA PHE A 232 12.29 -4.85 -8.89
C PHE A 232 13.75 -5.25 -8.66
N ASN A 233 14.00 -6.36 -7.95
CA ASN A 233 15.36 -6.82 -7.65
C ASN A 233 16.27 -5.72 -7.09
N ARG A 234 15.77 -4.95 -6.10
CA ARG A 234 16.42 -3.76 -5.51
C ARG A 234 16.55 -2.53 -6.43
N THR A 235 16.29 -2.66 -7.72
CA THR A 235 16.40 -1.56 -8.68
C THR A 235 15.10 -0.75 -8.72
N PRO A 236 15.17 0.59 -8.61
CA PRO A 236 14.00 1.43 -8.82
C PRO A 236 13.52 1.32 -10.27
N VAL A 237 12.20 1.26 -10.45
CA VAL A 237 11.57 1.21 -11.76
C VAL A 237 10.65 2.42 -11.89
N ASP A 238 10.89 3.24 -12.90
CA ASP A 238 10.01 4.35 -13.21
C ASP A 238 8.78 3.85 -13.95
N ILE A 239 7.62 4.09 -13.36
CA ILE A 239 6.33 3.80 -13.97
C ILE A 239 5.72 5.11 -14.39
N GLU A 240 5.42 5.19 -15.69
CA GLU A 240 4.81 6.35 -16.31
C GLU A 240 3.40 6.57 -15.77
N ARG A 241 3.05 7.85 -15.60
CA ARG A 241 1.68 8.24 -15.25
C ARG A 241 0.88 8.29 -16.55
N LEU A 242 -0.23 7.57 -16.59
CA LEU A 242 -1.17 7.66 -17.71
C LEU A 242 -1.80 9.05 -17.77
N GLU A 243 -1.85 9.64 -18.96
CA GLU A 243 -2.49 10.92 -19.19
C GLU A 243 -4.01 10.77 -19.22
N ASN A 244 -4.69 11.55 -18.36
CA ASN A 244 -6.14 11.65 -18.29
C ASN A 244 -6.91 10.31 -18.41
N PRO A 245 -6.55 9.25 -17.67
CA PRO A 245 -7.00 7.87 -17.93
C PRO A 245 -8.51 7.71 -17.89
N THR A 246 -9.22 8.57 -17.15
CA THR A 246 -10.68 8.49 -16.98
C THR A 246 -11.40 9.83 -17.09
N GLY A 247 -10.72 10.91 -17.51
CA GLY A 247 -11.30 12.26 -17.43
C GLY A 247 -11.41 12.82 -16.00
N LEU A 248 -10.86 12.13 -14.99
CA LEU A 248 -11.04 12.49 -13.58
C LEU A 248 -9.88 13.34 -13.07
N LYS A 249 -10.18 14.57 -12.64
CA LYS A 249 -9.19 15.48 -12.07
C LYS A 249 -8.62 14.93 -10.75
N GLY A 250 -7.30 14.99 -10.60
CA GLY A 250 -6.61 14.62 -9.37
C GLY A 250 -6.35 13.11 -9.19
N LEU A 251 -6.77 12.26 -10.13
CA LEU A 251 -6.43 10.84 -10.15
C LEU A 251 -5.10 10.64 -10.87
N GLU A 252 -4.17 9.92 -10.23
CA GLU A 252 -2.95 9.42 -10.88
C GLU A 252 -3.04 7.91 -11.05
N VAL A 253 -2.77 7.41 -12.25
CA VAL A 253 -2.77 5.97 -12.57
C VAL A 253 -1.45 5.61 -13.20
N GLY A 254 -0.88 4.48 -12.78
CA GLY A 254 0.27 3.84 -13.40
C GLY A 254 -0.02 2.35 -13.56
N VAL A 255 0.47 1.75 -14.65
CA VAL A 255 0.30 0.33 -14.96
C VAL A 255 1.68 -0.31 -15.04
N VAL A 256 1.82 -1.47 -14.40
CA VAL A 256 3.06 -2.23 -14.35
C VAL A 256 2.80 -3.61 -14.95
N ASP A 257 3.50 -3.91 -16.04
CA ASP A 257 3.60 -5.28 -16.53
C ASP A 257 4.71 -6.00 -15.75
N LEU A 258 4.32 -7.05 -15.01
CA LEU A 258 5.25 -7.81 -14.17
C LEU A 258 6.10 -8.81 -14.96
N ASP A 259 5.73 -9.10 -16.22
CA ASP A 259 6.39 -10.04 -17.11
C ASP A 259 7.24 -9.35 -18.20
N ASP A 260 7.14 -8.03 -18.37
CA ASP A 260 8.02 -7.21 -19.23
C ASP A 260 9.43 -7.07 -18.62
N ARG A 261 10.17 -8.19 -18.65
CA ARG A 261 11.55 -8.31 -18.15
C ARG A 261 12.58 -7.60 -19.03
N ASP A 262 12.22 -7.24 -20.27
CA ASP A 262 13.13 -6.64 -21.23
C ASP A 262 13.23 -5.12 -21.07
N ARG A 263 12.17 -4.44 -20.63
CA ARG A 263 12.23 -3.02 -20.23
C ARG A 263 13.14 -2.82 -19.01
N LEU A 264 13.29 -3.83 -18.16
CA LEU A 264 14.13 -3.83 -16.95
C LEU A 264 15.63 -4.03 -17.24
N LYS A 265 15.99 -4.74 -18.32
CA LYS A 265 17.40 -4.96 -18.73
C LYS A 265 18.01 -3.74 -19.45
N ARG A 266 17.21 -3.01 -20.24
CA ARG A 266 17.69 -1.89 -21.07
C ARG A 266 18.18 -0.69 -20.27
N LYS A 267 17.61 -0.42 -19.08
CA LYS A 267 18.09 0.67 -18.19
C LYS A 267 19.37 0.33 -17.42
N ALA A 268 19.68 -0.95 -17.18
CA ALA A 268 20.90 -1.35 -16.47
C ALA A 268 22.19 -1.23 -17.32
N HIS A 269 22.05 -1.11 -18.65
CA HIS A 269 23.16 -0.92 -19.59
C HIS A 269 23.34 0.55 -20.01
N GLN A 270 22.58 1.48 -19.42
CA GLN A 270 22.64 2.93 -19.70
C GLN A 270 23.18 3.74 -18.52
N THR A 271 23.74 3.09 -17.50
CA THR A 271 24.44 3.71 -16.35
C THR A 271 25.88 3.24 -16.28
#